data_AF-A0AAF5D7X9-F1
#
_entry.id   AF-A0AAF5D7X9-F1
#
_cell.length_a   1.000
_cell.length_b   1.000
_cell.length_c   1.000
_cell.angle_alpha   90.00
_cell.angle_beta   90.00
_cell.angle_gamma   90.00
#
_symmetry.space_group_name_H-M   'P 1'
#
loop_
_entity.id
_entity.type
_entity.pdbx_description
1 polymer ?
#
loop_
_entity_poly.entity_id
_entity_poly.type
_entity_poly.pdbx_seq_one_letter_code
_entity_poly.pdbx_strand_id
1 'polypeptide(L)'
;MTLESVDLVVQYSMRTTHKGKRMYNFNGKDFCTKENMIVNIKKKYYKVVPQNHLLLDLVSIDEQGLKARKNKGLIYEKIKGLHTEMCVVPKNDVLIFVYLFHRRIIYECNGNMYYEYIGALQNALRITEYEKFVLPSKLLGNNLKSNLIWKSVWKSCSYRCFSKNSFDILKIKFYEEINKYRKAHYKKKLKFSPLLSKYADLLAKKLSKLKTLESTDTKSDHEVSGSMSAVMVNLLVKRWYDKYSSYKPGENDVSQVTRKFQVLLNPLVYEIGIGVFEKGSMVYVYDVKVIRGRTFFIYCGCMYATKVDMVEAIKDQLRNKNIHHFILALYPKISKGCRENLKKNKPIFETILMKSAKHGEKKSYEVKQHHNPDGSTCYRCGDKVFQTHESAIRYSRIKQTKLIFTSEKVQEFKKKEPPNQVSINRKVVTNPQKDAEKIRKELEKKHIPNVLINGVRFSNIIWKKIWSDCTYDVYSRHNYFGLKQKFLKEINTYRRFHNVDPLTKNHKLENTAQWCANKYLTKKRPMLQVNEKFNLLVGKIGYLNCPILVKYWYDEESTFEFNHPNGTTNTEHFSQLIWKGTKEVGIGVIKKREDIFVVFLFNPRGNIPNEYDKNVFRRKIKG
;
A
#
# COMPACT_ATOMS: atom_id res chain seq x y z
N MET A 1 3.07 21.23 12.23
CA MET A 1 2.97 19.86 11.72
C MET A 1 4.20 19.63 10.87
N THR A 2 5.30 19.18 11.48
CA THR A 2 6.35 18.54 10.71
C THR A 2 5.70 17.28 10.16
N LEU A 3 5.69 17.08 8.82
CA LEU A 3 5.69 15.70 8.31
C LEU A 3 6.70 14.93 9.18
N GLU A 4 6.52 13.65 9.46
CA GLU A 4 7.70 12.85 9.80
C GLU A 4 8.61 12.99 8.60
N SER A 5 9.53 13.93 8.71
CA SER A 5 10.34 14.38 7.60
C SER A 5 11.63 13.66 7.78
N VAL A 6 11.76 12.64 6.96
CA VAL A 6 13.06 12.10 6.63
C VAL A 6 13.79 13.21 5.88
N ASP A 7 15.05 13.44 6.27
CA ASP A 7 15.87 14.49 5.67
C ASP A 7 15.93 14.31 4.16
N LEU A 8 15.59 15.39 3.46
CA LEU A 8 15.57 15.48 2.01
C LEU A 8 16.88 16.11 1.55
N VAL A 9 17.74 15.28 0.95
CA VAL A 9 19.03 15.69 0.41
C VAL A 9 18.84 16.17 -1.02
N VAL A 10 19.10 17.46 -1.23
CA VAL A 10 19.01 18.12 -2.53
C VAL A 10 20.41 18.33 -3.08
N GLN A 11 20.69 17.76 -4.24
CA GLN A 11 21.98 17.92 -4.88
C GLN A 11 22.07 19.23 -5.66
N TYR A 12 23.21 19.91 -5.52
CA TYR A 12 23.57 21.08 -6.31
C TYR A 12 25.03 21.01 -6.75
N SER A 13 25.39 21.75 -7.79
CA SER A 13 26.78 21.85 -8.24
C SER A 13 27.22 23.31 -8.26
N MET A 14 28.53 23.53 -8.28
CA MET A 14 29.13 24.86 -8.33
C MET A 14 30.22 24.87 -9.39
N ARG A 15 30.23 25.88 -10.24
CA ARG A 15 31.30 26.15 -11.21
C ARG A 15 31.86 27.54 -11.00
N THR A 16 33.13 27.74 -11.31
CA THR A 16 33.75 29.07 -11.33
C THR A 16 33.81 29.52 -12.79
N THR A 17 33.27 30.69 -13.08
CA THR A 17 33.35 31.29 -14.43
C THR A 17 34.77 31.77 -14.73
N HIS A 18 35.10 31.99 -16.01
CA HIS A 18 36.39 32.56 -16.42
C HIS A 18 36.73 33.91 -15.73
N LYS A 19 35.73 34.66 -15.27
CA LYS A 19 35.89 35.91 -14.52
C LYS A 19 36.03 35.71 -12.99
N GLY A 20 36.29 34.49 -12.52
CA GLY A 20 36.43 34.16 -11.10
C GLY A 20 35.12 34.12 -10.29
N LYS A 21 33.97 34.42 -10.90
CA LYS A 21 32.67 34.40 -10.20
C LYS A 21 32.15 32.96 -10.04
N ARG A 22 31.72 32.60 -8.84
CA ARG A 22 31.07 31.30 -8.56
C ARG A 22 29.61 31.32 -9.03
N MET A 23 29.21 30.28 -9.73
CA MET A 23 27.83 30.02 -10.15
C MET A 23 27.35 28.71 -9.56
N TYR A 24 26.13 28.71 -9.06
CA TYR A 24 25.49 27.56 -8.43
C TYR A 24 24.43 27.00 -9.35
N ASN A 25 24.47 25.70 -9.65
CA ASN A 25 23.47 25.05 -10.47
C ASN A 25 22.64 24.10 -9.62
N PHE A 26 21.32 24.31 -9.64
CA PHE A 26 20.34 23.43 -9.03
C PHE A 26 19.24 23.12 -10.03
N ASN A 27 18.99 21.82 -10.27
CA ASN A 27 17.99 21.33 -11.23
C ASN A 27 18.09 21.96 -12.64
N GLY A 28 19.30 22.20 -13.13
CA GLY A 28 19.53 22.78 -14.46
C GLY A 28 19.30 24.28 -14.54
N LYS A 29 19.02 24.95 -13.42
CA LYS A 29 18.97 26.41 -13.33
C LYS A 29 20.23 26.93 -12.64
N ASP A 30 20.87 27.89 -13.28
CA ASP A 30 22.01 28.61 -12.73
C ASP A 30 21.57 29.78 -11.86
N PHE A 31 22.30 30.00 -10.77
CA PHE A 31 22.12 31.08 -9.81
C PHE A 31 23.46 31.79 -9.58
N CYS A 32 23.43 33.13 -9.60
CA CYS A 32 24.63 33.95 -9.40
C CYS A 32 25.13 33.94 -7.95
N THR A 33 24.28 33.58 -6.99
CA THR A 33 24.64 33.48 -5.56
C THR A 33 24.02 32.24 -4.94
N LYS A 34 24.62 31.75 -3.85
CA LYS A 34 24.12 30.57 -3.13
C LYS A 34 22.80 30.88 -2.44
N GLU A 35 22.62 32.09 -1.93
CA GLU A 35 21.38 32.55 -1.29
C GLU A 35 20.21 32.45 -2.26
N ASN A 36 20.38 32.91 -3.51
CA ASN A 36 19.35 32.83 -4.54
C ASN A 36 18.96 31.39 -4.89
N MET A 37 19.95 30.48 -4.90
CA MET A 37 19.69 29.05 -5.05
C MET A 37 18.89 28.50 -3.85
N ILE A 38 19.29 28.84 -2.61
CA ILE A 38 18.62 28.40 -1.38
C ILE A 38 17.17 28.89 -1.34
N VAL A 39 16.90 30.15 -1.70
CA VAL A 39 15.53 30.69 -1.82
C VAL A 39 14.71 29.87 -2.81
N ASN A 40 15.30 29.51 -3.95
CA ASN A 40 14.63 28.68 -4.95
C ASN A 40 14.34 27.26 -4.44
N ILE A 41 15.31 26.62 -3.77
CA ILE A 41 15.17 25.30 -3.16
C ILE A 41 14.05 25.31 -2.11
N LYS A 42 14.06 26.29 -1.19
CA LYS A 42 13.01 26.46 -0.17
C LYS A 42 11.65 26.63 -0.82
N LYS A 43 11.51 27.52 -1.80
CA LYS A 43 10.25 27.74 -2.53
C LYS A 43 9.78 26.49 -3.29
N LYS A 44 10.70 25.62 -3.71
CA LYS A 44 10.38 24.38 -4.42
C LYS A 44 9.89 23.28 -3.48
N TYR A 45 10.51 23.13 -2.31
CA TYR A 45 10.26 22.01 -1.41
C TYR A 45 9.49 22.36 -0.12
N TYR A 46 9.07 23.62 0.11
CA TYR A 46 8.35 24.01 1.33
C TYR A 46 7.06 23.22 1.60
N LYS A 47 6.38 22.73 0.55
CA LYS A 47 5.19 21.87 0.69
C LYS A 47 5.52 20.39 0.87
N VAL A 48 6.76 20.01 0.59
CA VAL A 48 7.23 18.62 0.57
C VAL A 48 7.81 18.24 1.94
N VAL A 49 8.68 19.10 2.48
CA VAL A 49 9.44 18.85 3.70
C VAL A 49 9.63 20.16 4.47
N PRO A 50 9.54 20.16 5.81
CA PRO A 50 9.90 21.33 6.62
C PRO A 50 11.34 21.79 6.33
N GLN A 51 11.58 23.10 6.36
CA GLN A 51 12.88 23.65 5.92
C GLN A 51 14.09 23.13 6.71
N ASN A 52 13.90 22.78 7.98
CA ASN A 52 14.93 22.22 8.85
C ASN A 52 15.34 20.77 8.51
N HIS A 53 14.63 20.13 7.57
CA HIS A 53 14.91 18.79 7.05
C HIS A 53 15.40 18.83 5.60
N LEU A 54 15.70 20.02 5.07
CA LEU A 54 16.39 20.17 3.79
C LEU A 54 17.90 20.16 4.04
N LEU A 55 18.57 19.18 3.45
CA LEU A 55 20.01 19.08 3.39
C LEU A 55 20.48 19.34 1.96
N LEU A 56 21.62 19.99 1.78
CA LEU A 56 22.25 20.18 0.49
C LEU A 56 23.48 19.29 0.37
N ASP A 57 23.67 18.72 -0.81
CA ASP A 57 24.84 17.90 -1.15
C ASP A 57 25.52 18.48 -2.39
N LEU A 58 26.78 18.91 -2.22
CA LEU A 58 27.58 19.48 -3.30
C LEU A 58 28.17 18.35 -4.15
N VAL A 59 27.75 18.28 -5.41
CA VAL A 59 28.27 17.32 -6.40
C VAL A 59 29.15 18.04 -7.43
N SER A 60 30.27 17.42 -7.81
CA SER A 60 31.04 17.80 -8.98
C SER A 60 30.41 17.20 -10.23
N ILE A 61 30.26 18.00 -11.28
CA ILE A 61 29.85 17.52 -12.60
C ILE A 61 31.13 17.42 -13.42
N ASP A 62 31.45 16.24 -13.95
CA ASP A 62 32.57 16.08 -14.86
C ASP A 62 32.26 16.64 -16.26
N GLU A 63 33.24 16.62 -17.16
CA GLU A 63 33.09 17.15 -18.53
C GLU A 63 31.98 16.45 -19.33
N GLN A 64 31.59 15.23 -18.93
CA GLN A 64 30.52 14.44 -19.56
C GLN A 64 29.14 14.72 -18.95
N GLY A 65 29.05 15.59 -17.95
CA GLY A 65 27.79 15.88 -17.25
C GLY A 65 27.44 14.89 -16.14
N LEU A 66 28.33 13.94 -15.83
CA LEU A 66 28.12 12.95 -14.77
C LEU A 66 28.47 13.56 -13.41
N LYS A 67 27.57 13.34 -12.44
CA LYS A 67 27.73 13.85 -11.08
C LYS A 67 28.57 12.89 -10.24
N ALA A 68 29.79 13.28 -9.91
CA ALA A 68 30.55 12.66 -8.83
C ALA A 68 30.26 13.39 -7.51
N ARG A 69 29.99 12.65 -6.42
CA ARG A 69 29.83 13.28 -5.10
C ARG A 69 31.21 13.72 -4.60
N LYS A 70 31.40 15.03 -4.34
CA LYS A 70 32.62 15.51 -3.68
C LYS A 70 32.65 15.10 -2.20
N ASN A 71 31.48 15.02 -1.57
CA ASN A 71 31.38 14.66 -0.16
C ASN A 71 31.52 13.14 0.03
N LYS A 72 32.75 12.70 0.34
CA LYS A 72 33.04 11.38 0.90
C LYS A 72 32.36 11.25 2.27
N GLY A 73 31.15 10.70 2.30
CA GLY A 73 30.54 10.15 3.51
C GLY A 73 29.91 11.17 4.46
N LEU A 74 28.62 10.98 4.75
CA LEU A 74 27.84 11.49 5.89
C LEU A 74 27.78 13.01 6.14
N ILE A 75 28.55 13.83 5.44
CA ILE A 75 28.59 15.29 5.63
C ILE A 75 27.69 15.97 4.60
N TYR A 76 26.77 16.80 5.10
CA TYR A 76 25.81 17.57 4.31
C TYR A 76 25.71 19.01 4.80
N GLU A 77 25.15 19.89 3.98
CA GLU A 77 24.89 21.27 4.36
C GLU A 77 23.44 21.46 4.81
N LYS A 78 23.22 21.81 6.07
CA LYS A 78 21.89 22.12 6.61
C LYS A 78 21.55 23.58 6.38
N ILE A 79 20.37 23.85 5.84
CA ILE A 79 19.93 25.23 5.58
C ILE A 79 19.52 25.90 6.90
N LYS A 80 20.15 27.04 7.23
CA LYS A 80 19.78 27.94 8.34
C LYS A 80 19.59 29.36 7.82
N GLY A 81 18.34 29.83 7.79
CA GLY A 81 18.03 31.12 7.17
C GLY A 81 18.38 31.11 5.67
N LEU A 82 19.21 32.03 5.22
CA LEU A 82 19.76 32.07 3.84
C LEU A 82 21.17 31.46 3.73
N HIS A 83 21.73 30.98 4.85
CA HIS A 83 23.04 30.36 4.91
C HIS A 83 22.93 28.84 5.11
N THR A 84 24.08 28.18 5.10
CA THR A 84 24.21 26.73 5.30
C THR A 84 25.27 26.45 6.35
N GLU A 85 25.04 25.48 7.20
CA GLU A 85 26.05 24.93 8.11
C GLU A 85 26.33 23.47 7.77
N MET A 86 27.58 23.06 7.91
CA MET A 86 27.94 21.65 7.73
C MET A 86 27.37 20.83 8.88
N CYS A 87 26.78 19.68 8.57
CA CYS A 87 26.24 18.73 9.52
C CYS A 87 26.64 17.31 9.13
N VAL A 88 26.88 16.47 10.14
CA VAL A 88 27.14 15.05 9.95
C VAL A 88 25.85 14.30 10.22
N VAL A 89 25.35 13.57 9.23
CA VAL A 89 24.19 12.69 9.37
C VAL A 89 24.68 11.30 9.77
N PRO A 90 24.15 10.68 10.84
CA PRO A 90 24.49 9.31 11.22
C PRO A 90 24.34 8.31 10.06
N LYS A 91 25.26 7.35 9.94
CA LYS A 91 25.23 6.31 8.89
C LYS A 91 23.93 5.50 8.86
N ASN A 92 23.29 5.36 10.03
CA ASN A 92 22.07 4.60 10.21
C ASN A 92 20.81 5.42 9.97
N ASP A 93 20.92 6.72 9.72
CA ASP A 93 19.76 7.51 9.36
C ASP A 93 19.35 7.18 7.92
N VAL A 94 18.04 7.10 7.69
CA VAL A 94 17.49 6.95 6.35
C VAL A 94 17.42 8.33 5.74
N LEU A 95 17.85 8.48 4.49
CA LEU A 95 17.83 9.74 3.75
C LEU A 95 17.03 9.58 2.47
N ILE A 96 16.40 10.65 2.03
CA ILE A 96 15.76 10.72 0.72
C ILE A 96 16.56 11.66 -0.16
N PHE A 97 17.11 11.16 -1.25
CA PHE A 97 17.87 11.96 -2.21
C PHE A 97 16.98 12.46 -3.33
N VAL A 98 17.21 13.69 -3.79
CA VAL A 98 16.49 14.25 -4.93
C VAL A 98 17.41 14.40 -6.12
N TYR A 99 17.00 13.81 -7.24
CA TYR A 99 17.69 13.87 -8.51
C TYR A 99 16.81 14.52 -9.58
N LEU A 100 17.46 15.11 -10.57
CA LEU A 100 16.84 15.49 -11.83
C LEU A 100 17.27 14.49 -12.89
N PHE A 101 16.32 13.72 -13.42
CA PHE A 101 16.55 12.76 -14.49
C PHE A 101 15.60 13.06 -15.66
N HIS A 102 16.15 13.35 -16.85
CA HIS A 102 15.40 13.79 -18.03
C HIS A 102 14.31 14.83 -17.73
N ARG A 103 14.69 15.94 -17.06
CA ARG A 103 13.81 17.05 -16.64
C ARG A 103 12.69 16.67 -15.65
N ARG A 104 12.71 15.46 -15.07
CA ARG A 104 11.80 15.02 -14.02
C ARG A 104 12.54 14.88 -12.70
N ILE A 105 11.85 15.25 -11.62
CA ILE A 105 12.36 15.05 -10.27
C ILE A 105 12.12 13.60 -9.88
N ILE A 106 13.16 12.94 -9.39
CA ILE A 106 13.09 11.58 -8.84
C ILE A 106 13.59 11.64 -7.40
N TYR A 107 12.86 10.99 -6.50
CA TYR A 107 13.23 10.80 -5.11
C TYR A 107 13.78 9.39 -4.95
N GLU A 108 14.99 9.24 -4.43
CA GLU A 108 15.56 7.95 -4.10
C GLU A 108 15.53 7.74 -2.59
N CYS A 109 15.08 6.57 -2.15
CA CYS A 109 15.23 6.13 -0.77
C CYS A 109 15.77 4.71 -0.76
N ASN A 110 16.93 4.50 -0.14
CA ASN A 110 17.58 3.19 -0.04
C ASN A 110 17.74 2.50 -1.41
N GLY A 111 18.19 3.22 -2.44
CA GLY A 111 18.34 2.71 -3.81
C GLY A 111 17.03 2.58 -4.61
N ASN A 112 15.86 2.83 -3.99
CA ASN A 112 14.57 2.73 -4.66
C ASN A 112 14.16 4.10 -5.21
N MET A 113 13.75 4.15 -6.48
CA MET A 113 13.40 5.38 -7.18
C MET A 113 11.88 5.62 -7.18
N TYR A 114 11.46 6.84 -6.83
CA TYR A 114 10.06 7.27 -6.75
C TYR A 114 9.84 8.58 -7.51
N TYR A 115 8.71 8.70 -8.20
CA TYR A 115 8.32 9.94 -8.89
C TYR A 115 7.67 10.97 -7.97
N GLU A 116 7.27 10.55 -6.76
CA GLU A 116 6.64 11.40 -5.75
C GLU A 116 7.33 11.19 -4.40
N TYR A 117 7.53 12.29 -3.65
CA TYR A 117 8.16 12.25 -2.33
C TYR A 117 7.42 11.31 -1.37
N ILE A 118 6.08 11.22 -1.46
CA ILE A 118 5.28 10.39 -0.55
C ILE A 118 5.67 8.90 -0.62
N GLY A 119 6.02 8.40 -1.81
CA GLY A 119 6.46 7.01 -1.98
C GLY A 119 7.84 6.77 -1.35
N ALA A 120 8.77 7.72 -1.54
CA ALA A 120 10.08 7.67 -0.90
C ALA A 120 9.98 7.78 0.62
N LEU A 121 9.09 8.65 1.12
CA LEU A 121 8.82 8.81 2.54
C LEU A 121 8.23 7.53 3.15
N GLN A 122 7.23 6.93 2.52
CA GLN A 122 6.66 5.66 2.99
C GLN A 122 7.72 4.55 3.08
N ASN A 123 8.63 4.48 2.10
CA ASN A 123 9.74 3.54 2.15
C ASN A 123 10.71 3.85 3.31
N ALA A 124 11.05 5.12 3.49
CA ALA A 124 11.97 5.54 4.54
C ALA A 124 11.43 5.27 5.95
N LEU A 125 10.15 5.57 6.19
CA LEU A 125 9.45 5.27 7.44
C LEU A 125 9.42 3.76 7.70
N ARG A 126 9.11 2.96 6.68
CA ARG A 126 9.12 1.49 6.78
C ARG A 126 10.50 0.94 7.13
N ILE A 127 11.56 1.43 6.48
CA ILE A 127 12.94 1.02 6.80
C ILE A 127 13.25 1.36 8.25
N THR A 128 12.95 2.58 8.68
CA THR A 128 13.19 3.05 10.06
C THR A 128 12.43 2.21 11.09
N GLU A 129 11.20 1.78 10.76
CA GLU A 129 10.39 0.91 11.62
C GLU A 129 10.95 -0.52 11.65
N TYR A 130 11.23 -1.10 10.49
CA TYR A 130 11.61 -2.50 10.34
C TYR A 130 13.06 -2.78 10.69
N GLU A 131 13.95 -1.79 10.62
CA GLU A 131 15.34 -1.92 11.06
C GLU A 131 15.45 -2.17 12.57
N LYS A 132 14.43 -1.77 13.34
CA LYS A 132 14.33 -2.09 14.77
C LYS A 132 13.98 -3.56 15.05
N PHE A 133 13.48 -4.28 14.04
CA PHE A 133 13.13 -5.69 14.20
C PHE A 133 14.40 -6.54 14.27
N VAL A 134 14.65 -7.11 15.44
CA VAL A 134 15.67 -8.13 15.65
C VAL A 134 15.01 -9.50 15.55
N LEU A 135 15.50 -10.34 14.64
CA LEU A 135 14.96 -11.69 14.48
C LEU A 135 15.19 -12.52 15.77
N PRO A 136 14.12 -12.98 16.45
CA PRO A 136 14.28 -13.82 17.63
C PRO A 136 14.99 -15.14 17.29
N SER A 137 15.98 -15.54 18.09
CA SER A 137 16.76 -16.76 17.87
C SER A 137 15.90 -18.02 17.73
N LYS A 138 14.78 -18.08 18.47
CA LYS A 138 13.79 -19.16 18.39
C LYS A 138 13.20 -19.36 16.98
N LEU A 139 13.14 -18.31 16.15
CA LEU A 139 12.63 -18.39 14.78
C LEU A 139 13.62 -19.02 13.79
N LEU A 140 14.90 -19.14 14.16
CA LEU A 140 15.89 -19.85 13.33
C LEU A 140 15.68 -21.37 13.37
N GLY A 141 15.06 -21.92 14.41
CA GLY A 141 14.90 -23.36 14.56
C GLY A 141 16.22 -24.09 14.85
N ASN A 142 16.17 -25.42 14.89
CA ASN A 142 17.23 -26.25 15.48
C ASN A 142 18.15 -26.91 14.45
N ASN A 143 17.89 -26.78 13.14
CA ASN A 143 18.73 -27.37 12.10
C ASN A 143 20.09 -26.65 12.01
N LEU A 144 21.14 -27.30 12.50
CA LEU A 144 22.49 -26.74 12.57
C LEU A 144 23.04 -26.34 11.19
N LYS A 145 22.87 -27.20 10.17
CA LYS A 145 23.39 -26.99 8.82
C LYS A 145 22.77 -25.76 8.17
N SER A 146 21.45 -25.63 8.24
CA SER A 146 20.76 -24.46 7.69
C SER A 146 21.00 -23.20 8.51
N ASN A 147 21.16 -23.31 9.83
CA ASN A 147 21.55 -22.18 10.67
C ASN A 147 22.94 -21.64 10.30
N LEU A 148 23.91 -22.50 10.01
CA LEU A 148 25.25 -22.08 9.56
C LEU A 148 25.21 -21.41 8.19
N ILE A 149 24.50 -22.00 7.22
CA ILE A 149 24.32 -21.42 5.89
C ILE A 149 23.63 -20.06 5.98
N TRP A 150 22.53 -19.99 6.73
CA TRP A 150 21.77 -18.76 6.91
C TRP A 150 22.60 -17.67 7.57
N LYS A 151 23.29 -17.98 8.68
CA LYS A 151 24.19 -17.02 9.36
C LYS A 151 25.30 -16.53 8.42
N SER A 152 25.81 -17.39 7.55
CA SER A 152 26.85 -17.05 6.57
C SER A 152 26.33 -16.11 5.46
N VAL A 153 25.11 -16.33 4.95
CA VAL A 153 24.53 -15.50 3.87
C VAL A 153 23.97 -14.19 4.39
N TRP A 154 23.26 -14.23 5.52
CA TRP A 154 22.49 -13.10 6.04
C TRP A 154 23.25 -12.28 7.10
N LYS A 155 24.53 -12.59 7.34
CA LYS A 155 25.39 -11.83 8.27
C LYS A 155 25.32 -10.34 7.98
N SER A 156 25.02 -9.55 9.02
CA SER A 156 24.96 -8.08 8.97
C SER A 156 23.98 -7.50 7.93
N CYS A 157 23.00 -8.26 7.46
CA CYS A 157 22.00 -7.78 6.50
C CYS A 157 20.62 -7.65 7.15
N SER A 158 20.32 -6.44 7.65
CA SER A 158 19.01 -6.05 8.18
C SER A 158 17.97 -5.88 7.06
N TYR A 159 16.72 -5.54 7.42
CA TYR A 159 15.68 -5.17 6.45
C TYR A 159 16.15 -4.07 5.50
N ARG A 160 16.86 -3.05 6.01
CA ARG A 160 17.45 -1.99 5.19
C ARG A 160 18.40 -2.54 4.12
N CYS A 161 19.25 -3.49 4.48
CA CYS A 161 20.20 -4.11 3.55
C CYS A 161 19.48 -4.86 2.43
N PHE A 162 18.54 -5.77 2.75
CA PHE A 162 17.92 -6.60 1.73
C PHE A 162 16.77 -5.94 0.95
N SER A 163 16.15 -4.88 1.49
CA SER A 163 15.11 -4.10 0.78
C SER A 163 15.67 -3.10 -0.25
N LYS A 164 17.00 -2.92 -0.28
CA LYS A 164 17.69 -2.01 -1.19
C LYS A 164 17.45 -2.41 -2.66
N ASN A 165 17.37 -1.41 -3.55
CA ASN A 165 17.18 -1.58 -4.99
C ASN A 165 15.96 -2.47 -5.32
N SER A 166 14.81 -2.16 -4.75
CA SER A 166 13.55 -2.88 -4.93
C SER A 166 13.68 -4.38 -4.66
N PHE A 167 14.39 -4.72 -3.57
CA PHE A 167 14.69 -6.08 -3.15
C PHE A 167 15.66 -6.87 -4.04
N ASP A 168 16.47 -6.22 -4.88
CA ASP A 168 17.50 -6.92 -5.66
C ASP A 168 18.55 -7.58 -4.76
N ILE A 169 18.91 -6.95 -3.63
CA ILE A 169 19.82 -7.56 -2.65
C ILE A 169 19.20 -8.81 -2.03
N LEU A 170 17.88 -8.81 -1.79
CA LEU A 170 17.16 -10.00 -1.31
C LEU A 170 17.25 -11.15 -2.34
N LYS A 171 17.04 -10.85 -3.63
CA LYS A 171 17.13 -11.84 -4.72
C LYS A 171 18.52 -12.46 -4.79
N ILE A 172 19.57 -11.63 -4.73
CA ILE A 172 20.97 -12.08 -4.73
C ILE A 172 21.25 -12.99 -3.53
N LYS A 173 20.81 -12.59 -2.32
CA LYS A 173 21.03 -13.41 -1.12
C LYS A 173 20.26 -14.72 -1.14
N PHE A 174 19.02 -14.75 -1.66
CA PHE A 174 18.32 -16.02 -1.88
C PHE A 174 19.06 -16.92 -2.86
N TYR A 175 19.56 -16.37 -3.96
CA TYR A 175 20.38 -17.11 -4.92
C TYR A 175 21.65 -17.70 -4.27
N GLU A 176 22.35 -16.92 -3.43
CA GLU A 176 23.50 -17.41 -2.66
C GLU A 176 23.13 -18.52 -1.68
N GLU A 177 22.03 -18.36 -0.94
CA GLU A 177 21.54 -19.34 0.03
C GLU A 177 21.18 -20.66 -0.64
N ILE A 178 20.41 -20.62 -1.72
CA ILE A 178 20.02 -21.80 -2.52
C ILE A 178 21.26 -22.53 -3.03
N ASN A 179 22.24 -21.80 -3.57
CA ASN A 179 23.46 -22.43 -4.09
C ASN A 179 24.37 -23.01 -3.01
N LYS A 180 24.38 -22.45 -1.78
CA LYS A 180 25.05 -23.07 -0.64
C LYS A 180 24.38 -24.39 -0.25
N TYR A 181 23.04 -24.46 -0.25
CA TYR A 181 22.32 -25.72 -0.04
C TYR A 181 22.61 -26.74 -1.16
N ARG A 182 22.62 -26.31 -2.43
CA ARG A 182 22.98 -27.18 -3.57
C ARG A 182 24.39 -27.75 -3.45
N LYS A 183 25.38 -26.91 -3.13
CA LYS A 183 26.76 -27.35 -2.86
C LYS A 183 26.79 -28.40 -1.74
N ALA A 184 26.05 -28.17 -0.67
CA ALA A 184 26.00 -29.07 0.48
C ALA A 184 25.23 -30.39 0.24
N HIS A 185 24.66 -30.55 -0.97
CA HIS A 185 23.99 -31.74 -1.50
C HIS A 185 24.65 -32.22 -2.80
N TYR A 186 25.90 -31.80 -3.05
CA TYR A 186 26.70 -32.18 -4.23
C TYR A 186 26.01 -31.89 -5.58
N LYS A 187 25.19 -30.83 -5.65
CA LYS A 187 24.54 -30.36 -6.88
C LYS A 187 25.30 -29.19 -7.51
N LYS A 188 25.30 -29.13 -8.84
CA LYS A 188 25.89 -28.02 -9.62
C LYS A 188 25.24 -26.69 -9.26
N LYS A 189 26.02 -25.61 -9.23
CA LYS A 189 25.54 -24.23 -9.00
C LYS A 189 24.56 -23.80 -10.10
N LEU A 190 23.44 -23.18 -9.74
CA LEU A 190 22.49 -22.58 -10.68
C LEU A 190 23.07 -21.28 -11.25
N LYS A 191 22.78 -20.98 -12.51
CA LYS A 191 23.01 -19.67 -13.12
C LYS A 191 21.84 -18.73 -12.82
N PHE A 192 22.11 -17.48 -12.50
CA PHE A 192 21.05 -16.49 -12.29
C PHE A 192 20.59 -15.94 -13.64
N SER A 193 19.29 -15.99 -13.91
CA SER A 193 18.70 -15.50 -15.16
C SER A 193 17.87 -14.23 -14.91
N PRO A 194 18.31 -13.06 -15.42
CA PRO A 194 17.55 -11.81 -15.31
C PRO A 194 16.19 -11.90 -16.00
N LEU A 195 16.11 -12.62 -17.13
CA LEU A 195 14.88 -12.83 -17.89
C LEU A 195 13.85 -13.60 -17.05
N LEU A 196 14.25 -14.75 -16.47
CA LEU A 196 13.39 -15.52 -15.58
C LEU A 196 12.99 -14.72 -14.33
N SER A 197 13.90 -13.89 -13.80
CA SER A 197 13.61 -13.04 -12.63
C SER A 197 12.52 -12.01 -12.94
N LYS A 198 12.53 -11.42 -14.14
CA LYS A 198 11.47 -10.51 -14.60
C LYS A 198 10.12 -11.20 -14.69
N TYR A 199 10.06 -12.43 -15.21
CA TYR A 199 8.83 -13.24 -15.22
C TYR A 199 8.38 -13.58 -13.79
N ALA A 200 9.30 -13.96 -12.92
CA ALA A 200 9.01 -14.26 -11.52
C ALA A 200 8.47 -13.02 -10.77
N ASP A 201 8.97 -11.81 -11.04
CA ASP A 201 8.45 -10.56 -10.45
C ASP A 201 6.98 -10.32 -10.86
N LEU A 202 6.66 -10.52 -12.15
CA LEU A 202 5.29 -10.41 -12.66
C LEU A 202 4.38 -11.46 -12.01
N LEU A 203 4.86 -12.68 -11.85
CA LEU A 203 4.13 -13.75 -11.18
C LEU A 203 3.91 -13.43 -9.70
N ALA A 204 4.93 -12.97 -8.97
CA ALA A 204 4.81 -12.54 -7.58
C ALA A 204 3.78 -11.41 -7.42
N LYS A 205 3.78 -10.44 -8.34
CA LYS A 205 2.76 -9.37 -8.39
C LYS A 205 1.36 -9.93 -8.63
N LYS A 206 1.20 -10.89 -9.54
CA LYS A 206 -0.09 -11.57 -9.80
C LYS A 206 -0.59 -12.32 -8.56
N LEU A 207 0.28 -13.12 -7.93
CA LEU A 207 -0.02 -13.87 -6.72
C LEU A 207 -0.41 -12.95 -5.55
N SER A 208 0.22 -11.78 -5.43
CA SER A 208 -0.09 -10.82 -4.35
C SER A 208 -1.53 -10.30 -4.39
N LYS A 209 -2.18 -10.27 -5.57
CA LYS A 209 -3.54 -9.76 -5.76
C LYS A 209 -4.61 -10.79 -5.38
N LEU A 210 -4.26 -12.06 -5.24
CA LEU A 210 -5.19 -13.11 -4.84
C LEU A 210 -5.59 -12.92 -3.36
N LYS A 211 -6.88 -13.16 -3.06
CA LYS A 211 -7.49 -12.88 -1.74
C LYS A 211 -7.12 -13.94 -0.71
N THR A 212 -7.20 -15.20 -1.10
CA THR A 212 -6.64 -16.33 -0.39
C THR A 212 -5.41 -16.75 -1.18
N LEU A 213 -4.26 -16.82 -0.50
CA LEU A 213 -3.13 -17.60 -0.97
C LEU A 213 -3.48 -19.07 -0.64
N GLU A 214 -4.64 -19.55 -1.09
CA GLU A 214 -4.93 -20.98 -1.13
C GLU A 214 -3.76 -21.58 -1.89
N SER A 215 -3.01 -22.43 -1.18
CA SER A 215 -1.78 -23.12 -1.60
C SER A 215 -1.17 -22.56 -2.89
N THR A 216 -0.13 -21.72 -2.80
CA THR A 216 0.74 -21.58 -3.98
C THR A 216 1.56 -22.87 -4.11
N ASP A 217 0.83 -23.84 -4.65
CA ASP A 217 1.22 -25.08 -5.26
C ASP A 217 2.33 -24.77 -6.25
N THR A 218 3.31 -25.66 -6.31
CA THR A 218 4.08 -25.86 -7.54
C THR A 218 3.05 -26.13 -8.65
N LYS A 219 2.59 -25.10 -9.36
CA LYS A 219 1.67 -25.26 -10.50
C LYS A 219 2.34 -26.00 -11.65
N SER A 220 3.68 -26.04 -11.63
CA SER A 220 4.53 -26.79 -12.53
C SER A 220 5.79 -27.23 -11.78
N ASP A 221 6.52 -28.19 -12.36
CA ASP A 221 7.79 -28.72 -11.85
C ASP A 221 8.94 -27.69 -11.84
N HIS A 222 8.67 -26.45 -12.23
CA HIS A 222 9.65 -25.38 -12.39
C HIS A 222 9.31 -24.11 -11.61
N GLU A 223 8.13 -24.04 -10.98
CA GLU A 223 7.68 -22.86 -10.23
C GLU A 223 7.62 -23.12 -8.73
N VAL A 224 8.39 -22.34 -7.97
CA VAL A 224 8.36 -22.37 -6.51
C VAL A 224 8.04 -20.97 -5.99
N SER A 225 7.03 -20.88 -5.12
CA SER A 225 6.60 -19.60 -4.56
C SER A 225 6.28 -19.73 -3.06
N GLY A 226 6.34 -18.60 -2.36
CA GLY A 226 5.91 -18.49 -0.98
C GLY A 226 5.71 -17.05 -0.58
N SER A 227 5.17 -16.85 0.61
CA SER A 227 4.97 -15.52 1.17
C SER A 227 5.38 -15.53 2.64
N MET A 228 5.85 -14.37 3.10
CA MET A 228 6.22 -14.16 4.49
C MET A 228 6.15 -12.66 4.79
N SER A 229 6.07 -12.32 6.08
CA SER A 229 6.28 -10.94 6.55
C SER A 229 7.59 -10.37 5.98
N ALA A 230 7.55 -9.11 5.56
CA ALA A 230 8.69 -8.40 5.00
C ALA A 230 9.93 -8.44 5.90
N VAL A 231 9.75 -8.34 7.24
CA VAL A 231 10.87 -8.37 8.20
C VAL A 231 11.43 -9.77 8.46
N MET A 232 10.72 -10.83 8.07
CA MET A 232 11.12 -12.23 8.25
C MET A 232 11.42 -12.94 6.93
N VAL A 233 11.30 -12.24 5.80
CA VAL A 233 11.35 -12.85 4.46
C VAL A 233 12.67 -13.58 4.20
N ASN A 234 13.76 -13.11 4.82
CA ASN A 234 15.07 -13.75 4.80
C ASN A 234 15.10 -15.18 5.39
N LEU A 235 14.06 -15.63 6.09
CA LEU A 235 13.92 -17.02 6.55
C LEU A 235 13.24 -17.95 5.55
N LEU A 236 12.80 -17.46 4.38
CA LEU A 236 11.89 -18.22 3.50
C LEU A 236 12.54 -19.48 2.96
N VAL A 237 13.70 -19.34 2.33
CA VAL A 237 14.46 -20.46 1.75
C VAL A 237 14.90 -21.44 2.85
N LYS A 238 15.42 -20.92 3.97
CA LYS A 238 15.76 -21.72 5.15
C LYS A 238 14.60 -22.58 5.63
N ARG A 239 13.39 -22.01 5.78
CA ARG A 239 12.20 -22.77 6.21
C ARG A 239 11.81 -23.87 5.23
N TRP A 240 11.98 -23.63 3.92
CA TRP A 240 11.80 -24.69 2.93
C TRP A 240 12.84 -25.80 3.11
N TYR A 241 14.11 -25.44 3.33
CA TYR A 241 15.17 -26.42 3.57
C TYR A 241 14.98 -27.22 4.85
N ASP A 242 14.59 -26.56 5.96
CA ASP A 242 14.40 -27.22 7.25
C ASP A 242 13.31 -28.28 7.15
N LYS A 243 12.19 -27.94 6.48
CA LYS A 243 11.08 -28.86 6.24
C LYS A 243 11.44 -30.00 5.28
N TYR A 244 12.29 -29.74 4.29
CA TYR A 244 12.86 -30.79 3.44
C TYR A 244 13.83 -31.69 4.22
N SER A 245 14.67 -31.12 5.07
CA SER A 245 15.69 -31.89 5.83
C SER A 245 15.09 -32.77 6.90
N SER A 246 13.89 -32.44 7.40
CA SER A 246 13.16 -33.28 8.36
C SER A 246 12.39 -34.42 7.71
N TYR A 247 12.28 -34.46 6.37
CA TYR A 247 11.52 -35.48 5.65
C TYR A 247 12.26 -36.82 5.66
N LYS A 248 11.55 -37.89 6.06
CA LYS A 248 12.04 -39.27 6.01
C LYS A 248 11.44 -39.99 4.78
N PRO A 249 12.24 -40.63 3.93
CA PRO A 249 11.71 -41.47 2.84
C PRO A 249 10.78 -42.55 3.40
N GLY A 250 9.55 -42.66 2.87
CA GLY A 250 8.53 -43.63 3.32
C GLY A 250 7.31 -43.04 4.03
N GLU A 251 7.29 -41.74 4.34
CA GLU A 251 6.07 -41.07 4.81
C GLU A 251 5.11 -40.83 3.62
N ASN A 252 3.88 -41.35 3.72
CA ASN A 252 2.86 -41.33 2.64
C ASN A 252 2.40 -39.92 2.22
N ASP A 253 2.80 -38.87 2.93
CA ASP A 253 2.38 -37.50 2.66
C ASP A 253 3.59 -36.58 2.48
N VAL A 254 4.13 -36.54 1.25
CA VAL A 254 5.20 -35.60 0.88
C VAL A 254 4.63 -34.19 0.98
N SER A 255 4.89 -33.54 2.11
CA SER A 255 4.38 -32.19 2.36
C SER A 255 4.69 -31.28 1.16
N GLN A 256 3.74 -30.43 0.75
CA GLN A 256 3.91 -29.54 -0.41
C GLN A 256 5.20 -28.68 -0.36
N VAL A 257 5.75 -28.44 0.84
CA VAL A 257 7.01 -27.72 1.04
C VAL A 257 8.23 -28.58 0.75
N THR A 258 8.15 -29.89 0.99
CA THR A 258 9.18 -30.86 0.60
C THR A 258 9.36 -30.84 -0.92
N ARG A 259 8.26 -30.75 -1.69
CA ARG A 259 8.29 -30.58 -3.16
C ARG A 259 9.03 -29.31 -3.59
N LYS A 260 8.82 -28.19 -2.88
CA LYS A 260 9.49 -26.91 -3.19
C LYS A 260 11.01 -27.03 -3.17
N PHE A 261 11.56 -27.68 -2.15
CA PHE A 261 13.02 -27.81 -2.04
C PHE A 261 13.58 -28.90 -2.96
N GLN A 262 12.79 -29.93 -3.29
CA GLN A 262 13.16 -30.92 -4.30
C GLN A 262 13.36 -30.27 -5.68
N VAL A 263 12.49 -29.35 -6.09
CA VAL A 263 12.67 -28.57 -7.33
C VAL A 263 13.99 -27.78 -7.30
N LEU A 264 14.31 -27.13 -6.18
CA LEU A 264 15.56 -26.39 -6.00
C LEU A 264 16.82 -27.26 -6.01
N LEU A 265 16.71 -28.55 -5.69
CA LEU A 265 17.79 -29.54 -5.73
C LEU A 265 17.79 -30.40 -6.99
N ASN A 266 16.83 -30.21 -7.90
CA ASN A 266 16.73 -30.98 -9.14
C ASN A 266 18.01 -30.74 -9.99
N PRO A 267 18.74 -31.82 -10.37
CA PRO A 267 19.97 -31.71 -11.15
C PRO A 267 19.72 -31.26 -12.60
N LEU A 268 18.50 -31.43 -13.14
CA LEU A 268 18.13 -30.98 -14.49
C LEU A 268 17.92 -29.47 -14.57
N VAL A 269 17.74 -28.79 -13.43
CA VAL A 269 17.61 -27.34 -13.37
C VAL A 269 19.00 -26.70 -13.29
N TYR A 270 19.32 -25.85 -14.28
CA TYR A 270 20.61 -25.16 -14.40
C TYR A 270 20.52 -23.63 -14.32
N GLU A 271 19.33 -23.03 -14.47
CA GLU A 271 19.09 -21.60 -14.27
C GLU A 271 17.98 -21.32 -13.26
N ILE A 272 17.97 -20.12 -12.68
CA ILE A 272 16.92 -19.65 -11.77
C ILE A 272 16.63 -18.17 -11.97
N GLY A 273 15.35 -17.82 -11.94
CA GLY A 273 14.88 -16.46 -11.76
C GLY A 273 14.21 -16.29 -10.40
N ILE A 274 14.47 -15.18 -9.72
CA ILE A 274 13.86 -14.89 -8.40
C ILE A 274 13.07 -13.60 -8.49
N GLY A 275 11.78 -13.69 -8.20
CA GLY A 275 10.84 -12.58 -8.21
C GLY A 275 10.37 -12.23 -6.81
N VAL A 276 10.23 -10.94 -6.53
CA VAL A 276 9.80 -10.43 -5.22
C VAL A 276 8.74 -9.36 -5.42
N PHE A 277 7.62 -9.49 -4.72
CA PHE A 277 6.61 -8.45 -4.66
C PHE A 277 6.16 -8.23 -3.23
N GLU A 278 6.36 -7.01 -2.73
CA GLU A 278 5.88 -6.62 -1.41
C GLU A 278 4.42 -6.17 -1.49
N LYS A 279 3.52 -6.98 -0.93
CA LYS A 279 2.15 -6.57 -0.67
C LYS A 279 2.15 -5.64 0.53
N GLY A 280 1.58 -4.43 0.40
CA GLY A 280 1.57 -3.45 1.49
C GLY A 280 1.05 -4.03 2.82
N SER A 281 1.72 -3.67 3.91
CA SER A 281 1.32 -4.07 5.27
C SER A 281 -0.06 -3.53 5.61
N MET A 282 -0.88 -4.38 6.24
CA MET A 282 -2.12 -3.89 6.85
C MET A 282 -1.76 -3.20 8.16
N VAL A 283 -1.78 -1.87 8.15
CA VAL A 283 -1.70 -1.04 9.35
C VAL A 283 -3.13 -0.82 9.83
N TYR A 284 -3.41 -1.27 11.04
CA TYR A 284 -4.68 -1.12 11.72
C TYR A 284 -4.59 0.05 12.69
N VAL A 285 -5.19 1.17 12.29
CA VAL A 285 -5.23 2.37 13.10
C VAL A 285 -6.31 2.24 14.17
N TYR A 286 -5.93 2.46 15.42
CA TYR A 286 -6.87 2.55 16.53
C TYR A 286 -6.66 3.85 17.31
N ASP A 287 -7.72 4.25 17.99
CA ASP A 287 -7.76 5.38 18.89
C ASP A 287 -7.87 4.89 20.33
N VAL A 288 -7.52 5.75 21.29
CA VAL A 288 -7.80 5.53 22.70
C VAL A 288 -8.70 6.64 23.21
N LYS A 289 -9.73 6.29 23.97
CA LYS A 289 -10.64 7.23 24.61
C LYS A 289 -10.79 6.90 26.08
N VAL A 290 -10.47 7.86 26.94
CA VAL A 290 -10.73 7.73 28.37
C VAL A 290 -12.15 8.23 28.66
N ILE A 291 -12.99 7.39 29.25
CA ILE A 291 -14.35 7.73 29.68
C ILE A 291 -14.42 7.42 31.18
N ARG A 292 -14.64 8.44 32.01
CA ARG A 292 -14.73 8.31 33.48
C ARG A 292 -13.55 7.54 34.10
N GLY A 293 -12.33 7.91 33.70
CA GLY A 293 -11.09 7.26 34.17
C GLY A 293 -10.81 5.87 33.59
N ARG A 294 -11.72 5.28 32.81
CA ARG A 294 -11.49 4.01 32.12
C ARG A 294 -11.04 4.24 30.69
N THR A 295 -9.95 3.59 30.30
CA THR A 295 -9.40 3.63 28.94
C THR A 295 -10.13 2.63 28.04
N PHE A 296 -10.68 3.12 26.92
CA PHE A 296 -11.30 2.32 25.88
C PHE A 296 -10.51 2.44 24.58
N PHE A 297 -10.53 1.39 23.78
CA PHE A 297 -9.81 1.28 22.52
C PHE A 297 -10.81 1.36 21.37
N ILE A 298 -10.62 2.27 20.42
CA ILE A 298 -11.57 2.50 19.32
C ILE A 298 -10.92 2.04 18.02
N TYR A 299 -11.53 1.06 17.36
CA TYR A 299 -11.08 0.55 16.08
C TYR A 299 -12.27 0.38 15.14
N CYS A 300 -12.17 0.90 13.91
CA CYS A 300 -13.24 0.86 12.91
C CYS A 300 -14.59 1.39 13.43
N GLY A 301 -14.58 2.45 14.24
CA GLY A 301 -15.79 3.02 14.84
C GLY A 301 -16.36 2.22 16.02
N CYS A 302 -15.83 1.03 16.30
CA CYS A 302 -16.20 0.22 17.44
C CYS A 302 -15.32 0.51 18.65
N MET A 303 -15.93 0.63 19.83
CA MET A 303 -15.22 0.85 21.09
C MET A 303 -15.12 -0.46 21.88
N TYR A 304 -13.91 -0.84 22.28
CA TYR A 304 -13.56 -2.06 23.00
C TYR A 304 -13.09 -1.72 24.41
N ALA A 305 -13.49 -2.53 25.40
CA ALA A 305 -13.14 -2.33 26.80
C ALA A 305 -11.65 -2.59 27.09
N THR A 306 -11.02 -3.49 26.33
CA THR A 306 -9.59 -3.79 26.43
C THR A 306 -8.94 -3.80 25.05
N LYS A 307 -7.62 -3.55 25.01
CA LYS A 307 -6.81 -3.67 23.78
C LYS A 307 -6.83 -5.11 23.24
N VAL A 308 -6.90 -6.10 24.14
CA VAL A 308 -6.96 -7.52 23.80
C VAL A 308 -8.23 -7.82 23.02
N ASP A 309 -9.39 -7.33 23.46
CA ASP A 309 -10.66 -7.53 22.73
C ASP A 309 -10.61 -6.91 21.33
N MET A 310 -10.02 -5.72 21.20
CA MET A 310 -9.82 -5.07 19.90
C MET A 310 -8.88 -5.89 19.00
N VAL A 311 -7.77 -6.39 19.55
CA VAL A 311 -6.80 -7.24 18.83
C VAL A 311 -7.45 -8.53 18.38
N GLU A 312 -8.24 -9.20 19.22
CA GLU A 312 -8.96 -10.43 18.84
C GLU A 312 -10.01 -10.15 17.77
N ALA A 313 -10.72 -9.02 17.82
CA ALA A 313 -11.63 -8.61 16.75
C ALA A 313 -10.88 -8.37 15.41
N ILE A 314 -9.68 -7.80 15.45
CA ILE A 314 -8.82 -7.67 14.25
C ILE A 314 -8.34 -9.05 13.78
N LYS A 315 -7.90 -9.92 14.68
CA LYS A 315 -7.47 -11.29 14.34
C LYS A 315 -8.60 -12.09 13.72
N ASP A 316 -9.83 -11.99 14.22
CA ASP A 316 -11.00 -12.66 13.65
C ASP A 316 -11.31 -12.15 12.23
N GLN A 317 -11.16 -10.84 11.96
CA GLN A 317 -11.22 -10.28 10.60
C GLN A 317 -10.09 -10.79 9.67
N LEU A 318 -9.02 -11.33 10.26
CA LEU A 318 -7.83 -11.82 9.58
C LEU A 318 -7.71 -13.35 9.52
N ARG A 319 -8.52 -14.13 10.25
CA ARG A 319 -8.37 -15.60 10.37
C ARG A 319 -8.27 -16.34 9.04
N ASN A 320 -8.98 -15.86 8.02
CA ASN A 320 -9.01 -16.49 6.68
C ASN A 320 -8.00 -15.87 5.70
N LYS A 321 -7.07 -15.06 6.19
CA LYS A 321 -6.02 -14.42 5.39
C LYS A 321 -4.69 -14.98 5.88
N ASN A 322 -3.84 -15.52 4.99
CA ASN A 322 -2.49 -16.02 5.29
C ASN A 322 -1.55 -14.90 5.76
N ILE A 323 -1.87 -14.32 6.92
CA ILE A 323 -1.19 -13.21 7.55
C ILE A 323 -0.58 -13.76 8.84
N HIS A 324 0.70 -13.50 9.05
CA HIS A 324 1.43 -13.95 10.24
C HIS A 324 1.57 -12.87 11.31
N HIS A 325 1.37 -11.61 10.92
CA HIS A 325 1.46 -10.44 11.79
C HIS A 325 0.70 -9.26 11.16
N PHE A 326 0.30 -8.29 11.94
CA PHE A 326 -0.20 -7.00 11.49
C PHE A 326 0.35 -5.88 12.38
N ILE A 327 0.31 -4.64 11.90
CA ILE A 327 0.82 -3.49 12.67
C ILE A 327 -0.39 -2.73 13.21
N LEU A 328 -0.45 -2.53 14.53
CA LEU A 328 -1.35 -1.57 15.16
C LEU A 328 -0.69 -0.20 15.19
N ALA A 329 -1.45 0.85 14.91
CA ALA A 329 -0.99 2.23 15.05
C ALA A 329 -1.95 3.01 15.95
N LEU A 330 -1.47 3.48 17.11
CA LEU A 330 -2.20 4.40 17.98
C LEU A 330 -1.87 5.84 17.62
N TYR A 331 -2.89 6.64 17.31
CA TYR A 331 -2.76 8.08 17.21
C TYR A 331 -3.38 8.72 18.47
N PRO A 332 -2.60 9.35 19.35
CA PRO A 332 -3.16 10.01 20.53
C PRO A 332 -4.10 11.16 20.13
N LYS A 333 -5.38 11.09 20.55
CA LYS A 333 -6.34 12.18 20.34
C LYS A 333 -6.06 13.35 21.29
N ILE A 334 -6.03 14.55 20.70
CA ILE A 334 -5.88 15.84 21.40
C ILE A 334 -7.02 16.01 22.41
N SER A 335 -6.71 16.18 23.69
CA SER A 335 -7.68 16.74 24.63
C SER A 335 -7.90 18.21 24.29
N LYS A 336 -9.15 18.59 23.99
CA LYS A 336 -9.53 20.00 23.86
C LYS A 336 -9.27 20.69 25.21
N GLY A 337 -8.25 21.53 25.30
CA GLY A 337 -7.97 22.32 26.51
C GLY A 337 -6.52 22.76 26.67
N CYS A 338 -5.54 21.98 26.21
CA CYS A 338 -4.12 22.34 26.34
C CYS A 338 -3.58 22.89 25.02
N ARG A 339 -3.61 24.21 24.84
CA ARG A 339 -3.03 24.89 23.66
C ARG A 339 -1.49 25.02 23.71
N GLU A 340 -0.83 24.66 24.82
CA GLU A 340 0.58 25.05 25.02
C GLU A 340 1.63 23.92 24.95
N ASN A 341 1.27 22.68 24.57
CA ASN A 341 2.28 21.60 24.44
C ASN A 341 2.10 20.70 23.21
N LEU A 342 1.83 21.29 22.04
CA LEU A 342 1.60 20.60 20.74
C LEU A 342 2.81 19.80 20.16
N LYS A 343 3.90 19.59 20.92
CA LYS A 343 5.16 18.99 20.45
C LYS A 343 5.32 17.47 20.69
N LYS A 344 4.33 16.78 21.25
CA LYS A 344 4.43 15.35 21.61
C LYS A 344 3.28 14.50 21.08
N ASN A 345 3.21 14.20 19.78
CA ASN A 345 2.20 13.28 19.21
C ASN A 345 2.80 12.44 18.06
N LYS A 346 3.71 11.50 18.38
CA LYS A 346 4.13 10.45 17.43
C LYS A 346 3.13 9.28 17.49
N PRO A 347 2.75 8.67 16.36
CA PRO A 347 1.99 7.43 16.40
C PRO A 347 2.80 6.34 17.10
N ILE A 348 2.14 5.56 17.95
CA ILE A 348 2.75 4.41 18.61
C ILE A 348 2.41 3.19 17.76
N PHE A 349 3.43 2.62 17.11
CA PHE A 349 3.31 1.40 16.32
C PHE A 349 3.61 0.16 17.17
N GLU A 350 2.86 -0.91 16.93
CA GLU A 350 3.05 -2.18 17.60
C GLU A 350 2.80 -3.32 16.62
N THR A 351 3.76 -4.22 16.47
CA THR A 351 3.59 -5.42 15.66
C THR A 351 2.88 -6.51 16.47
N ILE A 352 1.72 -6.96 16.01
CA ILE A 352 0.97 -8.07 16.59
C ILE A 352 1.19 -9.32 15.75
N LEU A 353 1.72 -10.39 16.35
CA LEU A 353 1.83 -11.71 15.72
C LEU A 353 0.50 -12.47 15.81
N MET A 354 0.13 -13.14 14.73
CA MET A 354 -1.10 -13.96 14.68
C MET A 354 -1.01 -15.24 15.54
N LYS A 355 0.21 -15.76 15.77
CA LYS A 355 0.45 -17.03 16.46
C LYS A 355 0.97 -16.90 17.91
N SER A 356 0.95 -15.71 18.52
CA SER A 356 1.43 -15.53 19.90
C SER A 356 0.42 -14.80 20.79
N ALA A 357 -0.41 -15.58 21.46
CA ALA A 357 -0.49 -15.49 22.90
C ALA A 357 -0.83 -16.92 23.35
N LYS A 358 0.05 -17.55 24.14
CA LYS A 358 -0.44 -18.54 25.10
C LYS A 358 -1.69 -17.93 25.73
N HIS A 359 -2.80 -18.67 25.83
CA HIS A 359 -3.93 -18.23 26.62
C HIS A 359 -3.36 -17.71 27.96
N GLY A 360 -3.25 -16.39 28.10
CA GLY A 360 -3.14 -15.81 29.42
C GLY A 360 -4.41 -16.27 30.08
N GLU A 361 -4.29 -17.04 31.16
CA GLU A 361 -5.41 -17.63 31.88
C GLU A 361 -6.56 -16.64 31.82
N LYS A 362 -7.62 -17.04 31.11
CA LYS A 362 -8.80 -16.22 30.93
C LYS A 362 -9.22 -15.88 32.35
N LYS A 363 -9.05 -14.63 32.80
CA LYS A 363 -9.34 -14.25 34.19
C LYS A 363 -10.78 -14.68 34.45
N SER A 364 -10.95 -15.74 35.23
CA SER A 364 -12.26 -16.21 35.63
C SER A 364 -12.81 -15.15 36.57
N TYR A 365 -13.92 -14.54 36.16
CA TYR A 365 -14.72 -13.68 37.03
C TYR A 365 -15.80 -14.49 37.74
N GLU A 366 -15.61 -15.81 37.91
CA GLU A 366 -16.43 -16.60 38.81
C GLU A 366 -16.21 -16.14 40.25
N VAL A 367 -17.30 -16.15 41.02
CA VAL A 367 -17.28 -15.80 42.44
C VAL A 367 -16.94 -17.06 43.24
N LYS A 368 -15.87 -17.03 44.03
CA LYS A 368 -15.45 -18.12 44.92
C LYS A 368 -15.61 -17.69 46.37
N GLN A 369 -16.23 -18.52 47.20
CA GLN A 369 -16.31 -18.32 48.65
C GLN A 369 -14.97 -18.74 49.30
N HIS A 370 -14.53 -18.00 50.30
CA HIS A 370 -13.30 -18.25 51.05
C HIS A 370 -13.58 -18.02 52.54
N HIS A 371 -13.19 -18.97 53.38
CA HIS A 371 -13.30 -18.86 54.84
C HIS A 371 -11.96 -18.41 55.39
N ASN A 372 -11.95 -17.27 56.07
CA ASN A 372 -10.78 -16.75 56.73
C ASN A 372 -10.48 -17.56 58.01
N PRO A 373 -9.23 -17.57 58.51
CA PRO A 373 -8.86 -18.28 59.74
C PRO A 373 -9.64 -17.85 60.99
N ASP A 374 -10.24 -16.66 60.99
CA ASP A 374 -11.08 -16.11 62.06
C ASP A 374 -12.55 -16.58 62.00
N GLY A 375 -12.90 -17.46 61.06
CA GLY A 375 -14.27 -17.93 60.84
C GLY A 375 -15.14 -17.02 59.96
N SER A 376 -14.65 -15.84 59.57
CA SER A 376 -15.39 -14.94 58.69
C SER A 376 -15.39 -15.45 57.24
N THR A 377 -16.50 -15.24 56.52
CA THR A 377 -16.62 -15.62 55.10
C THR A 377 -16.38 -14.41 54.21
N CYS A 378 -15.56 -14.56 53.18
CA CYS A 378 -15.39 -13.58 52.11
C CYS A 378 -15.56 -14.21 50.72
N TYR A 379 -15.81 -13.38 49.71
CA TYR A 379 -16.07 -13.81 48.33
C TYR A 379 -15.05 -13.18 47.39
N ARG A 380 -14.27 -13.99 46.68
CA ARG A 380 -13.27 -13.53 45.72
C ARG A 380 -13.84 -13.61 44.30
N CYS A 381 -13.71 -12.52 43.52
CA CYS A 381 -14.05 -12.49 42.10
C CYS A 381 -12.91 -11.80 41.32
N GLY A 382 -12.20 -12.55 40.48
CA GLY A 382 -10.90 -12.13 39.95
C GLY A 382 -9.92 -11.83 41.10
N ASP A 383 -9.29 -10.65 41.07
CA ASP A 383 -8.31 -10.23 42.08
C ASP A 383 -8.94 -9.46 43.27
N LYS A 384 -10.28 -9.28 43.29
CA LYS A 384 -10.98 -8.55 44.35
C LYS A 384 -11.65 -9.48 45.34
N VAL A 385 -11.57 -9.13 46.62
CA VAL A 385 -12.29 -9.77 47.73
C VAL A 385 -13.46 -8.87 48.15
N PHE A 386 -14.61 -9.47 48.40
CA PHE A 386 -15.87 -8.83 48.77
C PHE A 386 -16.39 -9.48 50.05
N GLN A 387 -17.01 -8.70 50.95
CA GLN A 387 -17.57 -9.26 52.19
C GLN A 387 -18.93 -9.92 52.01
N THR A 388 -19.66 -9.62 50.93
CA THR A 388 -20.97 -10.22 50.64
C THR A 388 -20.98 -10.90 49.27
N HIS A 389 -21.72 -12.00 49.16
CA HIS A 389 -21.88 -12.71 47.89
C HIS A 389 -22.47 -11.80 46.81
N GLU A 390 -23.43 -10.96 47.19
CA GLU A 390 -24.14 -10.04 46.31
C GLU A 390 -23.21 -9.00 45.67
N SER A 391 -22.27 -8.45 46.44
CA SER A 391 -21.29 -7.49 45.92
C SER A 391 -20.29 -8.15 44.96
N ALA A 392 -19.90 -9.41 45.21
CA ALA A 392 -19.07 -10.19 44.29
C ALA A 392 -19.81 -10.53 42.98
N ILE A 393 -21.08 -10.94 43.04
CA ILE A 393 -21.92 -11.20 41.84
C ILE A 393 -22.09 -9.92 41.02
N ARG A 394 -22.35 -8.78 41.68
CA ARG A 394 -22.48 -7.50 41.00
C ARG A 394 -21.19 -7.15 40.25
N TYR A 395 -20.03 -7.38 40.85
CA TYR A 395 -18.74 -7.18 40.21
C TYR A 395 -18.50 -8.15 39.04
N SER A 396 -18.83 -9.43 39.20
CA SER A 396 -18.76 -10.44 38.15
C SER A 396 -19.57 -10.05 36.91
N ARG A 397 -20.84 -9.64 37.10
CA ARG A 397 -21.71 -9.17 36.01
C ARG A 397 -21.10 -7.98 35.26
N ILE A 398 -20.57 -6.99 35.98
CA ILE A 398 -19.92 -5.82 35.38
C ILE A 398 -18.72 -6.23 34.52
N LYS A 399 -17.93 -7.22 34.98
CA LYS A 399 -16.72 -7.67 34.28
C LYS A 399 -17.01 -8.59 33.09
N GLN A 400 -18.14 -9.30 33.11
CA GLN A 400 -18.58 -10.17 32.03
C GLN A 400 -19.41 -9.43 30.95
N THR A 401 -19.84 -8.19 31.20
CA THR A 401 -20.64 -7.41 30.25
C THR A 401 -19.80 -6.96 29.04
N LYS A 402 -20.10 -7.48 27.85
CA LYS A 402 -19.52 -7.02 26.57
C LYS A 402 -20.30 -5.81 26.04
N LEU A 403 -19.71 -4.62 26.08
CA LEU A 403 -20.24 -3.44 25.39
C LEU A 403 -19.61 -3.31 24.00
N ILE A 404 -20.43 -3.18 22.96
CA ILE A 404 -19.98 -2.85 21.59
C ILE A 404 -20.75 -1.61 21.12
N PHE A 405 -20.03 -0.56 20.76
CA PHE A 405 -20.59 0.64 20.16
C PHE A 405 -20.39 0.54 18.64
N THR A 406 -21.37 0.88 17.81
CA THR A 406 -21.20 0.97 16.35
C THR A 406 -21.64 2.34 15.85
N SER A 407 -21.21 2.72 14.65
CA SER A 407 -21.60 3.97 14.00
C SER A 407 -23.08 4.05 13.61
N GLU A 408 -23.81 2.92 13.63
CA GLU A 408 -25.15 2.83 13.06
C GLU A 408 -26.26 2.62 14.10
N LYS A 409 -25.95 2.17 15.33
CA LYS A 409 -26.93 1.97 16.41
C LYS A 409 -26.24 1.82 17.78
N VAL A 410 -26.84 2.42 18.81
CA VAL A 410 -26.67 2.02 20.21
C VAL A 410 -27.71 0.93 20.46
N GLN A 411 -27.27 -0.29 20.75
CA GLN A 411 -28.18 -1.36 21.15
C GLN A 411 -27.96 -1.63 22.65
N GLU A 412 -28.89 -1.11 23.45
CA GLU A 412 -28.97 -1.31 24.90
C GLU A 412 -30.44 -1.62 25.20
N PHE A 413 -30.78 -2.80 25.69
CA PHE A 413 -32.14 -3.13 26.13
C PHE A 413 -32.09 -4.36 27.03
N LYS A 414 -32.78 -4.50 28.17
CA LYS A 414 -33.27 -3.65 29.29
C LYS A 414 -33.57 -4.71 30.39
N LYS A 415 -34.05 -4.45 31.60
CA LYS A 415 -35.50 -4.20 31.76
C LYS A 415 -35.95 -3.73 33.14
N LYS A 416 -35.10 -3.68 34.16
CA LYS A 416 -35.56 -3.24 35.50
C LYS A 416 -34.99 -1.92 36.01
N GLU A 417 -34.38 -1.12 35.11
CA GLU A 417 -34.20 0.35 35.25
C GLU A 417 -33.19 0.76 36.36
N PRO A 418 -32.68 2.02 36.50
CA PRO A 418 -33.15 3.32 36.01
C PRO A 418 -32.27 4.01 34.93
N PRO A 419 -32.90 4.86 34.09
CA PRO A 419 -32.25 5.76 33.13
C PRO A 419 -32.14 7.19 33.71
N ASN A 420 -31.07 7.52 34.42
CA ASN A 420 -30.83 8.87 34.92
C ASN A 420 -29.41 9.04 35.49
N GLN A 421 -28.86 10.25 35.37
CA GLN A 421 -27.56 10.72 35.88
C GLN A 421 -26.32 10.56 34.98
N VAL A 422 -26.37 11.15 33.77
CA VAL A 422 -25.22 11.98 33.34
C VAL A 422 -25.71 13.27 32.70
N SER A 423 -25.62 14.35 33.46
CA SER A 423 -25.89 15.73 33.06
C SER A 423 -25.18 16.10 31.74
N ILE A 424 -25.95 16.61 30.79
CA ILE A 424 -25.46 17.21 29.55
C ILE A 424 -24.76 18.53 29.92
N ASN A 425 -23.44 18.56 29.90
CA ASN A 425 -22.70 19.82 29.99
C ASN A 425 -22.69 20.47 28.60
N ARG A 426 -23.55 21.49 28.42
CA ARG A 426 -23.92 22.15 27.16
C ARG A 426 -22.83 23.06 26.55
N LYS A 427 -21.57 22.94 26.94
CA LYS A 427 -20.47 23.77 26.43
C LYS A 427 -19.51 22.91 25.60
N VAL A 428 -19.39 23.23 24.30
CA VAL A 428 -18.62 22.54 23.22
C VAL A 428 -19.37 21.43 22.47
N VAL A 429 -20.38 21.81 21.69
CA VAL A 429 -20.99 20.97 20.65
C VAL A 429 -20.27 21.23 19.32
N THR A 430 -19.19 20.50 19.03
CA THR A 430 -18.78 20.30 17.63
C THR A 430 -19.60 19.13 17.12
N ASN A 431 -20.53 19.36 16.18
CA ASN A 431 -21.32 18.31 15.56
C ASN A 431 -20.36 17.46 14.69
N PRO A 432 -20.00 16.22 15.09
CA PRO A 432 -19.00 15.43 14.39
C PRO A 432 -19.37 15.13 12.94
N GLN A 433 -20.68 15.11 12.64
CA GLN A 433 -21.17 14.95 11.27
C GLN A 433 -20.88 16.21 10.44
N LYS A 434 -21.10 17.42 10.98
CA LYS A 434 -20.74 18.67 10.29
C LYS A 434 -19.24 18.78 10.03
N ASP A 435 -18.41 18.37 10.98
CA ASP A 435 -16.96 18.40 10.82
C ASP A 435 -16.48 17.38 9.77
N ALA A 436 -17.02 16.15 9.81
CA ALA A 436 -16.73 15.12 8.81
C ALA A 436 -17.17 15.55 7.40
N GLU A 437 -18.34 16.17 7.27
CA GLU A 437 -18.87 16.70 6.02
C GLU A 437 -18.00 17.84 5.47
N LYS A 438 -17.51 18.73 6.34
CA LYS A 438 -16.58 19.80 5.96
C LYS A 438 -15.26 19.23 5.45
N ILE A 439 -14.68 18.23 6.13
CA ILE A 439 -13.45 17.55 5.70
C ILE A 439 -13.67 16.85 4.35
N ARG A 440 -14.80 16.15 4.18
CA ARG A 440 -15.16 15.49 2.92
C ARG A 440 -15.20 16.48 1.75
N LYS A 441 -15.89 17.61 1.91
CA LYS A 441 -15.97 18.66 0.89
C LYS A 441 -14.61 19.26 0.55
N GLU A 442 -13.71 19.39 1.53
CA GLU A 442 -12.34 19.84 1.25
C GLU A 442 -11.51 18.82 0.47
N LEU A 443 -11.63 17.54 0.80
CA LEU A 443 -10.98 16.46 0.07
C LEU A 443 -11.46 16.41 -1.39
N GLU A 444 -12.78 16.49 -1.61
CA GLU A 444 -13.42 16.47 -2.93
C GLU A 444 -12.94 17.60 -3.85
N LYS A 445 -12.65 18.78 -3.30
CA LYS A 445 -12.12 19.95 -4.02
C LYS A 445 -10.63 19.91 -4.30
N LYS A 446 -9.85 19.09 -3.57
CA LYS A 446 -8.37 19.09 -3.63
C LYS A 446 -7.80 17.80 -4.22
N HIS A 447 -8.57 16.72 -4.25
CA HIS A 447 -8.09 15.41 -4.70
C HIS A 447 -7.82 15.39 -6.21
N ILE A 448 -6.63 14.95 -6.59
CA ILE A 448 -6.23 14.67 -7.95
C ILE A 448 -5.80 13.19 -8.02
N PRO A 449 -6.39 12.37 -8.91
CA PRO A 449 -6.03 10.95 -9.02
C PRO A 449 -4.56 10.74 -9.37
N ASN A 450 -3.93 9.70 -8.82
CA ASN A 450 -2.56 9.34 -9.19
C ASN A 450 -2.54 8.65 -10.57
N VAL A 451 -2.17 9.41 -11.60
CA VAL A 451 -2.18 9.01 -13.02
C VAL A 451 -1.07 8.02 -13.36
N LEU A 452 -0.01 7.96 -12.56
CA LEU A 452 1.25 7.27 -12.89
C LEU A 452 1.23 5.76 -12.65
N ILE A 453 0.09 5.20 -12.20
CA ILE A 453 -0.02 3.83 -11.66
C ILE A 453 0.44 2.72 -12.63
N ASN A 454 0.51 2.95 -13.95
CA ASN A 454 0.97 1.97 -14.94
C ASN A 454 2.23 2.39 -15.74
N GLY A 455 2.81 3.57 -15.48
CA GLY A 455 4.04 4.01 -16.16
C GLY A 455 3.94 4.30 -17.68
N VAL A 456 2.80 4.04 -18.33
CA VAL A 456 2.61 4.27 -19.78
C VAL A 456 2.63 5.77 -20.08
N ARG A 457 3.72 6.24 -20.72
CA ARG A 457 3.94 7.68 -20.97
C ARG A 457 2.85 8.31 -21.83
N PHE A 458 2.36 7.59 -22.83
CA PHE A 458 1.44 8.13 -23.83
C PHE A 458 0.07 8.46 -23.22
N SER A 459 -0.58 7.49 -22.58
CA SER A 459 -1.89 7.68 -21.94
C SER A 459 -1.83 8.70 -20.79
N ASN A 460 -0.71 8.80 -20.06
CA ASN A 460 -0.48 9.85 -19.06
C ASN A 460 -0.55 11.27 -19.67
N ILE A 461 0.00 11.47 -20.87
CA ILE A 461 -0.01 12.77 -21.56
C ILE A 461 -1.45 13.14 -21.97
N ILE A 462 -2.17 12.18 -22.55
CA ILE A 462 -3.58 12.38 -22.96
C ILE A 462 -4.44 12.70 -21.74
N TRP A 463 -4.31 11.90 -20.68
CA TRP A 463 -5.04 12.10 -19.44
C TRP A 463 -4.78 13.49 -18.87
N LYS A 464 -3.51 13.91 -18.76
CA LYS A 464 -3.16 15.24 -18.22
C LYS A 464 -3.77 16.36 -19.05
N LYS A 465 -3.82 16.22 -20.38
CA LYS A 465 -4.43 17.22 -21.27
C LYS A 465 -5.95 17.36 -21.07
N ILE A 466 -6.64 16.28 -20.67
CA ILE A 466 -8.11 16.25 -20.59
C ILE A 466 -8.61 16.52 -19.16
N TRP A 467 -7.88 16.06 -18.14
CA TRP A 467 -8.35 15.97 -16.76
C TRP A 467 -7.60 16.84 -15.74
N SER A 468 -6.51 17.52 -16.11
CA SER A 468 -5.61 18.20 -15.16
C SER A 468 -6.26 19.25 -14.26
N ASP A 469 -7.44 19.77 -14.63
CA ASP A 469 -8.21 20.80 -13.95
C ASP A 469 -9.51 20.26 -13.31
N CYS A 470 -9.70 18.94 -13.28
CA CYS A 470 -11.00 18.33 -13.02
C CYS A 470 -11.05 17.60 -11.67
N THR A 471 -11.55 18.30 -10.66
CA THR A 471 -11.82 17.78 -9.30
C THR A 471 -13.19 17.12 -9.22
N TYR A 472 -13.48 16.39 -8.12
CA TYR A 472 -14.77 15.71 -7.96
C TYR A 472 -15.95 16.67 -8.02
N ASP A 473 -15.82 17.84 -7.39
CA ASP A 473 -16.87 18.85 -7.42
C ASP A 473 -17.15 19.41 -8.82
N VAL A 474 -16.21 19.27 -9.78
CA VAL A 474 -16.39 19.71 -11.17
C VAL A 474 -17.08 18.62 -11.98
N TYR A 475 -16.55 17.39 -12.00
CA TYR A 475 -17.11 16.35 -12.87
C TYR A 475 -18.39 15.70 -12.32
N SER A 476 -18.71 15.87 -11.04
CA SER A 476 -19.96 15.37 -10.45
C SER A 476 -21.19 16.24 -10.73
N ARG A 477 -20.99 17.49 -11.18
CA ARG A 477 -22.09 18.43 -11.48
C ARG A 477 -23.02 17.88 -12.55
N HIS A 478 -24.28 18.30 -12.49
CA HIS A 478 -25.32 17.97 -13.46
C HIS A 478 -25.39 16.47 -13.77
N ASN A 479 -25.48 15.64 -12.72
CA ASN A 479 -25.54 14.19 -12.84
C ASN A 479 -24.42 13.61 -13.72
N TYR A 480 -23.18 14.05 -13.47
CA TYR A 480 -21.98 13.59 -14.17
C TYR A 480 -21.90 13.93 -15.66
N PHE A 481 -22.63 14.95 -16.13
CA PHE A 481 -22.60 15.37 -17.53
C PHE A 481 -21.18 15.67 -18.04
N GLY A 482 -20.42 16.47 -17.29
CA GLY A 482 -19.04 16.82 -17.64
C GLY A 482 -18.09 15.61 -17.62
N LEU A 483 -18.32 14.66 -16.70
CA LEU A 483 -17.57 13.40 -16.65
C LEU A 483 -17.75 12.59 -17.95
N LYS A 484 -19.00 12.42 -18.39
CA LYS A 484 -19.34 11.66 -19.61
C LYS A 484 -18.70 12.28 -20.86
N GLN A 485 -18.78 13.62 -20.99
CA GLN A 485 -18.15 14.34 -22.10
C GLN A 485 -16.63 14.18 -22.12
N LYS A 486 -15.97 14.27 -20.96
CA LYS A 486 -14.51 14.10 -20.86
C LYS A 486 -14.10 12.65 -21.15
N PHE A 487 -14.87 11.64 -20.73
CA PHE A 487 -14.63 10.25 -21.12
C PHE A 487 -14.69 10.06 -22.64
N LEU A 488 -15.74 10.55 -23.31
CA LEU A 488 -15.84 10.48 -24.77
C LEU A 488 -14.68 11.20 -25.46
N LYS A 489 -14.30 12.38 -24.97
CA LYS A 489 -13.15 13.14 -25.48
C LYS A 489 -11.83 12.36 -25.34
N GLU A 490 -11.64 11.66 -24.23
CA GLU A 490 -10.46 10.82 -24.00
C GLU A 490 -10.43 9.63 -24.97
N ILE A 491 -11.54 8.91 -25.09
CA ILE A 491 -11.67 7.78 -26.03
C ILE A 491 -11.39 8.23 -27.46
N ASN A 492 -12.02 9.32 -27.92
CA ASN A 492 -11.83 9.83 -29.28
C ASN A 492 -10.41 10.34 -29.52
N THR A 493 -9.73 10.84 -28.48
CA THR A 493 -8.32 11.20 -28.58
C THR A 493 -7.48 9.95 -28.83
N TYR A 494 -7.72 8.85 -28.09
CA TYR A 494 -7.05 7.57 -28.34
C TYR A 494 -7.36 7.04 -29.74
N ARG A 495 -8.62 6.95 -30.15
CA ARG A 495 -9.05 6.45 -31.47
C ARG A 495 -8.33 7.14 -32.63
N ARG A 496 -8.18 8.47 -32.55
CA ARG A 496 -7.41 9.25 -33.53
C ARG A 496 -5.96 8.76 -33.70
N PHE A 497 -5.29 8.42 -32.61
CA PHE A 497 -3.91 7.90 -32.66
C PHE A 497 -3.80 6.49 -33.25
N HIS A 498 -4.90 5.73 -33.25
CA HIS A 498 -5.04 4.43 -33.92
C HIS A 498 -5.60 4.56 -35.36
N ASN A 499 -5.77 5.77 -35.89
CA ASN A 499 -6.47 6.07 -37.16
C ASN A 499 -7.87 5.47 -37.25
N VAL A 500 -8.62 5.58 -36.16
CA VAL A 500 -10.00 5.13 -36.08
C VAL A 500 -10.92 6.34 -35.92
N ASP A 501 -12.04 6.33 -36.64
CA ASP A 501 -13.07 7.38 -36.60
C ASP A 501 -13.54 7.65 -35.16
N PRO A 502 -13.83 8.90 -34.79
CA PRO A 502 -14.36 9.21 -33.46
C PRO A 502 -15.74 8.57 -33.24
N LEU A 503 -16.02 8.17 -31.99
CA LEU A 503 -17.35 7.78 -31.55
C LEU A 503 -18.24 9.02 -31.38
N THR A 504 -19.52 8.87 -31.71
CA THR A 504 -20.57 9.85 -31.40
C THR A 504 -21.37 9.41 -30.17
N LYS A 505 -21.91 10.38 -29.43
CA LYS A 505 -22.84 10.07 -28.33
C LYS A 505 -24.21 9.71 -28.91
N ASN A 506 -24.87 8.71 -28.34
CA ASN A 506 -26.26 8.38 -28.68
C ASN A 506 -27.15 8.42 -27.43
N HIS A 507 -28.19 9.25 -27.45
CA HIS A 507 -29.07 9.48 -26.30
C HIS A 507 -29.84 8.21 -25.88
N LYS A 508 -30.26 7.36 -26.81
CA LYS A 508 -30.97 6.10 -26.50
C LYS A 508 -30.03 5.12 -25.78
N LEU A 509 -28.78 5.02 -26.26
CA LEU A 509 -27.74 4.21 -25.60
C LEU A 509 -27.41 4.77 -24.22
N GLU A 510 -27.32 6.10 -24.07
CA GLU A 510 -27.02 6.74 -22.80
C GLU A 510 -28.10 6.46 -21.74
N ASN A 511 -29.37 6.54 -22.13
CA ASN A 511 -30.50 6.19 -21.25
C ASN A 511 -30.44 4.73 -20.80
N THR A 512 -30.13 3.82 -21.73
CA THR A 512 -29.97 2.39 -21.42
C THR A 512 -28.78 2.15 -20.48
N ALA A 513 -27.65 2.78 -20.76
CA ALA A 513 -26.45 2.67 -19.94
C ALA A 513 -26.69 3.22 -18.52
N GLN A 514 -27.42 4.34 -18.40
CA GLN A 514 -27.80 4.93 -17.12
C GLN A 514 -28.77 4.01 -16.35
N TRP A 515 -29.73 3.39 -17.02
CA TRP A 515 -30.60 2.38 -16.42
C TRP A 515 -29.80 1.18 -15.88
N CYS A 516 -28.84 0.68 -16.65
CA CYS A 516 -27.92 -0.36 -16.20
C CYS A 516 -27.10 0.07 -14.97
N ALA A 517 -26.56 1.30 -14.98
CA ALA A 517 -25.80 1.84 -13.86
C ALA A 517 -26.66 1.90 -12.58
N ASN A 518 -27.90 2.40 -12.67
CA ASN A 518 -28.81 2.53 -11.53
C ASN A 518 -29.08 1.19 -10.79
N LYS A 519 -29.01 0.04 -11.49
CA LYS A 519 -29.16 -1.28 -10.86
C LYS A 519 -28.10 -1.57 -9.77
N TYR A 520 -26.93 -0.92 -9.81
CA TYR A 520 -25.90 -1.08 -8.79
C TYR A 520 -26.25 -0.44 -7.45
N LEU A 521 -27.25 0.46 -7.39
CA LEU A 521 -27.75 1.01 -6.13
C LEU A 521 -28.33 -0.08 -5.23
N THR A 522 -29.15 -0.97 -5.80
CA THR A 522 -29.87 -2.01 -5.04
C THR A 522 -29.11 -3.33 -5.01
N LYS A 523 -28.44 -3.73 -6.10
CA LYS A 523 -27.74 -5.02 -6.21
C LYS A 523 -26.23 -4.85 -6.25
N LYS A 524 -25.48 -5.75 -5.60
CA LYS A 524 -24.00 -5.73 -5.60
C LYS A 524 -23.41 -6.18 -6.96
N ARG A 525 -24.11 -7.09 -7.65
CA ARG A 525 -23.77 -7.65 -8.97
C ARG A 525 -25.06 -7.86 -9.76
N PRO A 526 -25.67 -6.81 -10.32
CA PRO A 526 -26.88 -6.95 -11.13
C PRO A 526 -26.57 -7.72 -12.42
N MET A 527 -27.49 -8.59 -12.84
CA MET A 527 -27.49 -9.10 -14.20
C MET A 527 -27.95 -7.98 -15.14
N LEU A 528 -27.10 -7.64 -16.10
CA LEU A 528 -27.35 -6.59 -17.09
C LEU A 528 -27.62 -7.29 -18.42
N GLN A 529 -28.84 -7.17 -18.92
CA GLN A 529 -29.23 -7.65 -20.24
C GLN A 529 -29.41 -6.44 -21.15
N VAL A 530 -28.73 -6.47 -22.29
CA VAL A 530 -28.81 -5.45 -23.34
C VAL A 530 -28.87 -6.16 -24.70
N ASN A 531 -29.32 -5.46 -25.73
CA ASN A 531 -29.42 -6.04 -27.07
C ASN A 531 -28.06 -6.57 -27.55
N GLU A 532 -28.05 -7.74 -28.20
CA GLU A 532 -26.83 -8.44 -28.64
C GLU A 532 -25.97 -7.64 -29.62
N LYS A 533 -26.54 -6.63 -30.29
CA LYS A 533 -25.81 -5.71 -31.16
C LYS A 533 -24.91 -4.73 -30.40
N PHE A 534 -25.07 -4.61 -29.08
CA PHE A 534 -24.29 -3.73 -28.23
C PHE A 534 -23.20 -4.49 -27.46
N ASN A 535 -22.07 -3.83 -27.21
CA ASN A 535 -21.12 -4.30 -26.21
C ASN A 535 -21.22 -3.45 -24.93
N LEU A 536 -21.14 -4.09 -23.77
CA LEU A 536 -21.29 -3.47 -22.47
C LEU A 536 -19.98 -3.60 -21.68
N LEU A 537 -19.42 -2.46 -21.26
CA LEU A 537 -18.28 -2.42 -20.33
C LEU A 537 -18.72 -1.78 -19.00
N VAL A 538 -18.32 -2.37 -17.87
CA VAL A 538 -18.60 -1.82 -16.54
C VAL A 538 -17.31 -1.50 -15.78
N GLY A 539 -17.16 -0.25 -15.38
CA GLY A 539 -16.11 0.19 -14.48
C GLY A 539 -16.64 0.37 -13.07
N LYS A 540 -15.92 -0.16 -12.07
CA LYS A 540 -16.09 0.19 -10.65
C LYS A 540 -14.82 0.87 -10.16
N ILE A 541 -14.94 2.10 -9.66
CA ILE A 541 -13.78 2.86 -9.17
C ILE A 541 -14.16 3.75 -8.00
N GLY A 542 -13.21 4.00 -7.09
CA GLY A 542 -13.43 4.96 -5.99
C GLY A 542 -13.78 6.33 -6.56
N TYR A 543 -14.80 6.99 -6.01
CA TYR A 543 -15.43 8.15 -6.64
C TYR A 543 -14.43 9.24 -7.01
N LEU A 544 -13.50 9.57 -6.11
CA LEU A 544 -12.44 10.57 -6.34
C LEU A 544 -11.49 10.23 -7.51
N ASN A 545 -11.30 8.95 -7.80
CA ASN A 545 -10.40 8.45 -8.83
C ASN A 545 -11.08 8.23 -10.19
N CYS A 546 -12.37 8.50 -10.33
CA CYS A 546 -13.14 8.22 -11.54
C CYS A 546 -12.51 8.71 -12.86
N PRO A 547 -11.86 9.90 -12.92
CA PRO A 547 -11.16 10.36 -14.13
C PRO A 547 -10.11 9.41 -14.72
N ILE A 548 -9.54 8.47 -13.95
CA ILE A 548 -8.50 7.56 -14.46
C ILE A 548 -9.08 6.29 -15.13
N LEU A 549 -10.39 6.08 -15.11
CA LEU A 549 -11.03 4.84 -15.54
C LEU A 549 -10.72 4.48 -17.01
N VAL A 550 -11.01 5.39 -17.94
CA VAL A 550 -10.78 5.18 -19.39
C VAL A 550 -9.30 4.98 -19.68
N LYS A 551 -8.42 5.70 -18.99
CA LYS A 551 -6.99 5.49 -19.07
C LYS A 551 -6.58 4.08 -18.67
N TYR A 552 -7.11 3.53 -17.58
CA TYR A 552 -6.80 2.16 -17.16
C TYR A 552 -7.24 1.13 -18.19
N TRP A 553 -8.41 1.31 -18.78
CA TRP A 553 -8.86 0.48 -19.89
C TRP A 553 -7.96 0.60 -21.11
N TYR A 554 -7.50 1.80 -21.46
CA TYR A 554 -6.58 1.99 -22.56
C TYR A 554 -5.18 1.39 -22.30
N ASP A 555 -4.68 1.46 -21.06
CA ASP A 555 -3.35 0.93 -20.68
C ASP A 555 -3.22 -0.60 -20.87
N GLU A 556 -4.34 -1.32 -21.04
CA GLU A 556 -4.35 -2.73 -21.46
C GLU A 556 -3.69 -2.94 -22.84
N GLU A 557 -3.53 -1.89 -23.65
CA GLU A 557 -2.73 -1.86 -24.90
C GLU A 557 -1.36 -2.54 -24.67
N SER A 558 -0.73 -2.28 -23.53
CA SER A 558 0.60 -2.79 -23.18
C SER A 558 0.70 -4.32 -23.13
N THR A 559 -0.45 -5.01 -23.08
CA THR A 559 -0.56 -6.47 -23.06
C THR A 559 -1.27 -7.04 -24.31
N PHE A 560 -1.65 -6.19 -25.27
CA PHE A 560 -2.31 -6.63 -26.51
C PHE A 560 -1.29 -7.02 -27.58
N GLU A 561 -1.42 -8.25 -28.12
CA GLU A 561 -0.52 -8.78 -29.15
C GLU A 561 -0.99 -8.42 -30.56
N PHE A 562 -0.52 -7.29 -31.10
CA PHE A 562 -0.93 -6.84 -32.44
C PHE A 562 -0.48 -7.75 -33.61
N ASN A 563 0.49 -8.65 -33.40
CA ASN A 563 0.92 -9.61 -34.43
C ASN A 563 -0.02 -10.81 -34.53
N HIS A 564 -0.70 -11.16 -33.42
CA HIS A 564 -1.67 -12.23 -33.34
C HIS A 564 -2.92 -11.68 -32.63
N PRO A 565 -3.61 -10.71 -33.27
CA PRO A 565 -4.63 -9.91 -32.60
C PRO A 565 -5.79 -10.81 -32.16
N ASN A 566 -5.92 -10.96 -30.84
CA ASN A 566 -6.99 -11.75 -30.24
C ASN A 566 -7.45 -11.08 -28.93
N GLY A 567 -8.75 -11.18 -28.66
CA GLY A 567 -9.35 -10.68 -27.44
C GLY A 567 -9.03 -11.54 -26.25
N THR A 568 -8.63 -10.93 -25.15
CA THR A 568 -8.52 -11.59 -23.85
C THR A 568 -9.31 -10.80 -22.82
N THR A 569 -9.63 -11.43 -21.69
CA THR A 569 -10.25 -10.73 -20.54
C THR A 569 -9.39 -9.59 -19.98
N ASN A 570 -8.08 -9.55 -20.30
CA ASN A 570 -7.18 -8.48 -19.88
C ASN A 570 -7.10 -7.34 -20.90
N THR A 571 -7.66 -7.51 -22.11
CA THR A 571 -7.56 -6.54 -23.21
C THR A 571 -8.91 -6.14 -23.80
N GLU A 572 -10.01 -6.72 -23.30
CA GLU A 572 -11.37 -6.51 -23.80
C GLU A 572 -11.83 -5.06 -23.67
N HIS A 573 -11.36 -4.31 -22.67
CA HIS A 573 -11.72 -2.91 -22.54
C HIS A 573 -10.98 -2.10 -23.60
N PHE A 574 -9.66 -2.28 -23.70
CA PHE A 574 -8.84 -1.61 -24.71
C PHE A 574 -9.37 -1.84 -26.12
N SER A 575 -9.55 -3.11 -26.53
CA SER A 575 -9.96 -3.44 -27.90
C SER A 575 -11.32 -2.83 -28.24
N GLN A 576 -12.26 -2.79 -27.30
CA GLN A 576 -13.56 -2.16 -27.52
C GLN A 576 -13.46 -0.62 -27.65
N LEU A 577 -12.60 0.04 -26.87
CA LEU A 577 -12.43 1.50 -26.96
C LEU A 577 -11.97 1.94 -28.36
N ILE A 578 -11.08 1.17 -28.98
CA ILE A 578 -10.50 1.48 -30.29
C ILE A 578 -11.09 0.66 -31.46
N TRP A 579 -12.17 -0.08 -31.24
CA TRP A 579 -12.78 -0.92 -32.27
C TRP A 579 -13.26 -0.08 -33.46
N LYS A 580 -12.73 -0.36 -34.66
CA LYS A 580 -13.04 0.40 -35.89
C LYS A 580 -14.53 0.40 -36.25
N GLY A 581 -15.17 -0.76 -36.16
CA GLY A 581 -16.58 -0.95 -36.50
C GLY A 581 -17.56 -0.25 -35.56
N THR A 582 -17.15 0.09 -34.33
CA THR A 582 -18.01 0.78 -33.36
C THR A 582 -18.12 2.27 -33.72
N LYS A 583 -19.34 2.81 -33.74
CA LYS A 583 -19.64 4.20 -34.17
C LYS A 583 -20.24 5.08 -33.08
N GLU A 584 -21.04 4.50 -32.19
CA GLU A 584 -21.78 5.25 -31.17
C GLU A 584 -21.49 4.71 -29.77
N VAL A 585 -21.63 5.57 -28.76
CA VAL A 585 -21.51 5.19 -27.34
C VAL A 585 -22.56 5.90 -26.46
N GLY A 586 -23.06 5.18 -25.45
CA GLY A 586 -23.82 5.71 -24.33
C GLY A 586 -23.10 5.46 -23.01
N ILE A 587 -23.13 6.44 -22.09
CA ILE A 587 -22.41 6.36 -20.80
C ILE A 587 -23.36 6.62 -19.63
N GLY A 588 -23.52 5.62 -18.77
CA GLY A 588 -24.26 5.71 -17.51
C GLY A 588 -23.33 5.81 -16.30
N VAL A 589 -23.69 6.63 -15.31
CA VAL A 589 -22.86 6.83 -14.11
C VAL A 589 -23.73 6.80 -12.86
N ILE A 590 -23.33 6.04 -11.85
CA ILE A 590 -23.96 6.11 -10.53
C ILE A 590 -22.94 6.05 -9.40
N LYS A 591 -23.14 6.84 -8.35
CA LYS A 591 -22.34 6.78 -7.12
C LYS A 591 -23.09 5.98 -6.05
N LYS A 592 -22.39 5.04 -5.42
CA LYS A 592 -22.85 4.28 -4.26
C LYS A 592 -21.80 4.36 -3.16
N ARG A 593 -22.09 5.14 -2.12
CA ARG A 593 -21.14 5.44 -1.02
C ARG A 593 -19.85 6.07 -1.57
N GLU A 594 -18.73 5.37 -1.46
CA GLU A 594 -17.40 5.81 -1.88
C GLU A 594 -16.98 5.22 -3.24
N ASP A 595 -17.86 4.44 -3.89
CA ASP A 595 -17.64 3.88 -5.21
C ASP A 595 -18.50 4.58 -6.27
N ILE A 596 -17.98 4.74 -7.48
CA ILE A 596 -18.73 5.06 -8.69
C ILE A 596 -18.73 3.84 -9.61
N PHE A 597 -19.90 3.52 -10.14
CA PHE A 597 -20.10 2.55 -11.21
C PHE A 597 -20.36 3.32 -12.50
N VAL A 598 -19.60 2.99 -13.55
CA VAL A 598 -19.74 3.57 -14.88
C VAL A 598 -20.05 2.45 -15.86
N VAL A 599 -21.08 2.61 -16.68
CA VAL A 599 -21.48 1.65 -17.71
C VAL A 599 -21.32 2.32 -19.06
N PHE A 600 -20.56 1.70 -19.96
CA PHE A 600 -20.45 2.10 -21.36
C PHE A 600 -21.20 1.10 -22.23
N LEU A 601 -22.01 1.60 -23.16
CA LEU A 601 -22.68 0.83 -24.19
C LEU A 601 -22.19 1.28 -25.56
N PHE A 602 -21.63 0.35 -26.33
CA PHE A 602 -21.05 0.59 -27.65
C PHE A 602 -21.92 -0.01 -28.75
N ASN A 603 -22.11 0.73 -29.85
CA ASN A 603 -22.88 0.30 -31.01
C ASN A 603 -22.16 0.63 -32.33
N PRO A 604 -22.03 -0.31 -33.26
CA PRO A 604 -22.13 -1.77 -33.08
C PRO A 604 -21.12 -2.31 -32.06
N ARG A 605 -21.39 -3.49 -31.52
CA ARG A 605 -20.47 -4.20 -30.61
C ARG A 605 -19.11 -4.46 -31.25
N GLY A 606 -18.06 -4.30 -30.46
CA GLY A 606 -16.73 -4.79 -30.78
C GLY A 606 -16.45 -6.14 -30.13
N ASN A 607 -15.17 -6.46 -30.02
CA ASN A 607 -14.66 -7.70 -29.41
C ASN A 607 -15.27 -8.98 -30.04
N ILE A 608 -15.54 -8.93 -31.34
CA ILE A 608 -16.04 -10.08 -32.08
C ILE A 608 -14.84 -11.01 -32.36
N PRO A 609 -14.90 -12.30 -31.99
CA PRO A 609 -13.85 -13.26 -32.33
C PRO A 609 -13.53 -13.23 -33.83
N ASN A 610 -12.24 -13.39 -34.18
CA ASN A 610 -11.72 -13.41 -35.56
C ASN A 610 -11.88 -12.10 -36.37
N GLU A 611 -12.25 -10.99 -35.74
CA GLU A 611 -12.40 -9.67 -36.39
C GLU A 611 -11.41 -8.61 -35.84
N TYR A 612 -10.46 -9.00 -35.00
CA TYR A 612 -9.56 -8.06 -34.32
C TYR A 612 -8.54 -7.41 -35.26
N ASP A 613 -8.03 -8.14 -36.23
CA ASP A 613 -7.11 -7.68 -37.27
C ASP A 613 -7.67 -6.51 -38.10
N LYS A 614 -8.98 -6.55 -38.41
CA LYS A 614 -9.69 -5.51 -39.16
C LYS A 614 -10.11 -4.31 -38.30
N ASN A 615 -10.08 -4.44 -36.97
CA ASN A 615 -10.69 -3.47 -36.07
C ASN A 615 -9.75 -2.84 -35.03
N VAL A 616 -8.60 -3.47 -34.74
CA VAL A 616 -7.68 -3.07 -33.67
C VAL A 616 -6.29 -2.78 -34.25
N PHE A 617 -6.08 -1.52 -34.64
CA PHE A 617 -4.82 -1.11 -35.27
C PHE A 617 -3.78 -0.65 -34.25
N ARG A 618 -2.50 -0.74 -34.61
CA ARG A 618 -1.41 -0.13 -33.83
C ARG A 618 -1.51 1.39 -33.86
N ARG A 619 -1.08 2.02 -32.77
CA ARG A 619 -0.91 3.48 -32.72
C ARG A 619 0.16 3.93 -33.71
N LYS A 620 -0.12 5.00 -34.49
CA LYS A 620 0.93 5.69 -35.25
C LYS A 620 1.83 6.48 -34.30
N ILE A 621 3.10 6.11 -34.23
CA ILE A 621 4.15 6.95 -33.65
C ILE A 621 4.55 7.92 -34.76
N LYS A 622 4.14 9.18 -34.70
CA LYS A 622 4.80 10.21 -35.53
C LYS A 622 6.25 10.26 -35.04
N GLY A 623 7.18 9.93 -35.95
CA GLY A 623 8.63 9.98 -35.72
C GLY A 623 9.11 11.34 -35.26
#